data_AF-A0A2A7UVB5-F1
#
_entry.id   AF-A0A2A7UVB5-F1
#
_cell.length_a   1.000
_cell.length_b   1.000
_cell.length_c   1.000
_cell.angle_alpha   90.00
_cell.angle_beta   90.00
_cell.angle_gamma   90.00
#
_symmetry.space_group_name_H-M   'P 1'
#
loop_
_entity.id
_entity.type
_entity.pdbx_description
1 polymer ?
#
loop_
_entity_poly.entity_id
_entity_poly.type
_entity_poly.pdbx_seq_one_letter_code
_entity_poly.pdbx_strand_id
1 'polypeptide(L)' 'MTQPIAHAELIASYRKVAAEAARKAELVKAAASKGPRTIATVSETAAKAARRRDVLAAKLAKLGVVLAD' A
#
# COMPACT_ATOMS: atom_id res chain seq x y z
N MET A 1 16.71 4.57 -24.29
CA MET A 1 16.56 5.33 -23.03
C MET A 1 15.07 5.58 -22.78
N THR A 2 14.41 4.80 -21.93
CA THR A 2 12.95 4.90 -21.61
C THR A 2 12.66 4.89 -20.11
N GLN A 3 13.72 4.97 -19.29
CA GLN A 3 13.70 4.82 -17.83
C GLN A 3 12.85 5.87 -17.05
N PRO A 4 12.74 7.15 -17.47
CA PRO A 4 12.03 8.16 -16.67
C PRO A 4 10.52 7.92 -16.55
N ILE A 5 9.89 7.47 -17.63
CA ILE A 5 8.43 7.25 -17.69
C ILE A 5 8.03 6.03 -16.83
N ALA A 6 8.85 4.98 -16.87
CA ALA A 6 8.65 3.78 -16.05
C ALA A 6 8.76 4.09 -14.55
N HIS A 7 9.64 5.00 -14.15
CA HIS A 7 9.72 5.44 -12.75
C HIS A 7 8.49 6.25 -12.33
N ALA A 8 7.99 7.16 -13.17
CA ALA A 8 6.79 7.93 -12.88
C ALA A 8 5.54 7.05 -12.70
N GLU A 9 5.35 6.06 -13.58
CA GLU A 9 4.26 5.07 -13.49
C GLU A 9 4.38 4.21 -12.21
N LEU A 10 5.60 3.80 -11.85
CA LEU A 10 5.84 2.99 -10.65
C LEU A 10 5.58 3.80 -9.37
N ILE A 11 5.95 5.07 -9.34
CA ILE A 11 5.63 6.01 -8.25
C ILE A 11 4.12 6.24 -8.16
N ALA A 12 3.44 6.44 -9.29
CA ALA A 12 1.98 6.60 -9.31
C ALA A 12 1.26 5.35 -8.80
N SER A 13 1.71 4.16 -9.22
CA SER A 13 1.23 2.88 -8.70
C SER A 13 1.47 2.74 -7.20
N TYR A 14 2.66 3.10 -6.72
CA TYR A 14 2.96 3.09 -5.28
C TYR A 14 2.00 3.99 -4.50
N ARG A 15 1.79 5.24 -4.93
CA ARG A 15 0.88 6.18 -4.28
C ARG A 15 -0.55 5.64 -4.23
N LYS A 16 -1.02 5.03 -5.32
CA LYS A 16 -2.35 4.40 -5.37
C LYS A 16 -2.48 3.25 -4.36
N VAL A 17 -1.47 2.38 -4.29
CA VAL A 17 -1.45 1.27 -3.34
C VAL A 17 -1.31 1.75 -1.89
N ALA A 18 -0.54 2.82 -1.65
CA ALA A 18 -0.43 3.45 -0.33
C ALA A 18 -1.76 4.04 0.13
N ALA A 19 -2.48 4.75 -0.76
CA ALA A 19 -3.82 5.27 -0.47
C ALA A 19 -4.84 4.14 -0.20
N GLU A 20 -4.78 3.04 -0.96
CA GLU A 20 -5.60 1.86 -0.67
C GLU A 20 -5.28 1.22 0.68
N ALA A 21 -3.99 1.10 1.03
CA ALA A 21 -3.57 0.56 2.31
C ALA A 21 -4.07 1.45 3.48
N ALA A 22 -3.99 2.77 3.33
CA ALA A 22 -4.53 3.73 4.30
C ALA A 22 -6.05 3.58 4.46
N ARG A 23 -6.81 3.56 3.35
CA ARG A 23 -8.27 3.32 3.39
C ARG A 23 -8.63 2.00 4.06
N LYS A 24 -7.90 0.93 3.77
CA LYS A 24 -8.14 -0.38 4.38
C LYS A 24 -7.80 -0.39 5.87
N ALA A 25 -6.76 0.32 6.29
CA ALA A 25 -6.45 0.50 7.71
C ALA A 25 -7.55 1.30 8.43
N GLU A 26 -8.13 2.32 7.79
CA GLU A 26 -9.30 3.02 8.36
C GLU A 26 -10.54 2.13 8.45
N LEU A 27 -10.77 1.26 7.46
CA LEU A 27 -11.83 0.26 7.53
C LEU A 27 -11.63 -0.73 8.68
N VAL A 28 -10.39 -1.05 9.06
CA VAL A 28 -10.09 -1.84 10.27
C VAL A 28 -10.56 -1.11 11.52
N LYS A 29 -10.24 0.20 11.63
CA LYS A 29 -10.69 1.02 12.76
C LYS A 29 -12.22 1.13 12.80
N ALA A 30 -12.87 1.33 11.66
CA ALA A 30 -14.32 1.39 11.55
C ALA A 30 -15.00 0.03 11.82
N ALA A 31 -14.32 -1.07 11.54
CA ALA A 31 -14.80 -2.42 11.82
C ALA A 31 -14.61 -2.84 13.29
N ALA A 32 -13.93 -2.04 14.12
CA ALA A 32 -13.77 -2.31 15.54
C ALA A 32 -15.12 -2.51 16.26
N SER A 33 -16.19 -1.91 15.75
CA SER A 33 -17.57 -2.06 16.25
C SER A 33 -18.34 -3.26 15.67
N LYS A 34 -17.78 -4.00 14.70
CA LYS A 34 -18.47 -5.06 13.92
C LYS A 34 -18.12 -6.50 14.34
N GLY A 35 -17.52 -6.68 15.52
CA GLY A 35 -17.19 -7.97 16.12
C GLY A 35 -15.88 -8.61 15.59
N PRO A 36 -15.31 -9.58 16.35
CA PRO A 36 -13.92 -10.04 16.18
C PRO A 36 -13.64 -10.71 14.84
N ARG A 37 -14.62 -11.42 14.26
CA ARG A 37 -14.46 -12.09 12.95
C ARG A 37 -14.35 -11.10 11.79
N THR A 38 -15.10 -10.00 11.86
CA THR A 38 -15.03 -8.91 10.89
C THR A 38 -13.67 -8.23 11.01
N ILE A 39 -13.24 -7.89 12.23
CA ILE A 39 -11.94 -7.26 12.52
C ILE A 39 -10.79 -8.10 11.97
N ALA A 40 -10.78 -9.43 12.20
CA ALA A 40 -9.75 -10.32 11.68
C ALA A 40 -9.67 -10.28 10.14
N THR A 41 -10.82 -10.39 9.47
CA THR A 41 -10.90 -10.36 7.99
C THR A 41 -10.41 -9.04 7.41
N VAL A 42 -10.85 -7.91 7.97
CA VAL A 42 -10.40 -6.59 7.47
C VAL A 42 -8.94 -6.32 7.82
N SER A 43 -8.46 -6.83 8.96
CA SER A 43 -7.05 -6.70 9.37
C SER A 43 -6.13 -7.49 8.45
N GLU A 44 -6.49 -8.72 8.08
CA GLU A 44 -5.75 -9.49 7.06
C GLU A 44 -5.75 -8.77 5.71
N THR A 45 -6.88 -8.17 5.33
CA THR A 45 -7.00 -7.43 4.08
C THR A 45 -6.13 -6.16 4.06
N ALA A 46 -6.08 -5.44 5.19
CA ALA A 46 -5.19 -4.30 5.38
C ALA A 46 -3.71 -4.74 5.38
N ALA A 47 -3.37 -5.83 6.05
CA ALA A 47 -2.02 -6.39 6.07
C ALA A 47 -1.55 -6.82 4.66
N LYS A 48 -2.41 -7.44 3.85
CA LYS A 48 -2.11 -7.76 2.44
C LYS A 48 -1.87 -6.51 1.61
N ALA A 49 -2.64 -5.44 1.84
CA ALA A 49 -2.44 -4.16 1.15
C ALA A 49 -1.12 -3.49 1.56
N ALA A 50 -0.78 -3.51 2.86
CA ALA A 50 0.50 -3.04 3.37
C ALA A 50 1.68 -3.79 2.73
N ARG A 51 1.62 -5.14 2.66
CA ARG A 51 2.65 -5.93 1.97
C ARG A 51 2.81 -5.55 0.49
N ARG A 52 1.71 -5.25 -0.23
CA ARG A 52 1.80 -4.78 -1.63
C ARG A 52 2.52 -3.43 -1.73
N ARG A 53 2.25 -2.51 -0.80
CA ARG A 53 2.96 -1.23 -0.68
C ARG A 53 4.44 -1.47 -0.44
N ASP A 54 4.80 -2.35 0.49
CA ASP A 54 6.20 -2.61 0.84
C ASP A 54 6.97 -3.28 -0.30
N VAL A 55 6.33 -4.17 -1.07
CA VAL A 55 6.93 -4.76 -2.28
C VAL A 55 7.20 -3.68 -3.34
N LEU A 56 6.28 -2.74 -3.54
CA LEU A 56 6.48 -1.62 -4.47
C LEU A 56 7.55 -0.65 -3.95
N ALA A 57 7.58 -0.38 -2.64
CA ALA A 57 8.65 0.41 -2.00
C ALA A 57 10.02 -0.24 -2.23
N ALA A 58 10.13 -1.55 -2.02
CA ALA A 58 11.37 -2.28 -2.25
C ALA A 58 11.81 -2.26 -3.72
N LYS A 59 10.86 -2.32 -4.66
CA LYS A 59 11.14 -2.14 -6.10
C LYS A 59 11.65 -0.73 -6.40
N LEU A 60 11.02 0.30 -5.84
CA LEU A 60 11.44 1.70 -6.01
C LEU A 60 12.82 1.96 -5.40
N ALA A 61 13.09 1.42 -4.20
CA ALA A 61 14.40 1.50 -3.56
C ALA A 61 15.51 0.83 -4.39
N LYS A 62 15.25 -0.34 -4.99
CA LYS A 62 16.19 -1.00 -5.92
C LYS A 62 16.50 -0.18 -7.17
N LEU A 63 15.58 0.68 -7.58
CA LEU A 63 15.75 1.58 -8.73
C LEU A 63 16.40 2.92 -8.32
N GLY A 64 16.80 3.09 -7.06
CA GLY A 64 17.34 4.35 -6.54
C GLY A 64 16.30 5.45 -6.40
N VAL A 65 15.01 5.12 -6.54
CA VAL A 65 13.91 6.07 -6.36
C VAL A 65 13.59 6.17 -4.88
N VAL A 66 14.15 7.20 -4.24
CA VAL A 66 13.77 7.58 -2.87
C VAL A 66 12.42 8.27 -2.95
N LEU A 67 11.37 7.55 -2.55
CA LEU A 67 10.08 8.16 -2.26
C LEU A 67 10.26 9.00 -0.99
N ALA A 68 10.23 10.33 -1.13
CA ALA A 68 10.01 11.19 0.03
C ALA A 68 8.61 10.86 0.58
N ASP A 69 8.59 10.43 1.84
CA ASP A 69 7.39 10.24 2.65
C ASP A 69 6.54 11.53 2.69
#